data_AF-D0IA24-F1
#
_entry.id   AF-D0IA24-F1
#
_cell.length_a   1.000
_cell.length_b   1.000
_cell.length_c   1.000
_cell.angle_alpha   90.00
_cell.angle_beta   90.00
_cell.angle_gamma   90.00
#
_symmetry.space_group_name_H-M   'P 1'
#
loop_
_entity.id
_entity.type
_entity.pdbx_description
1 polymer ?
#
loop_
_entity_poly.entity_id
_entity_poly.type
_entity_poly.pdbx_seq_one_letter_code
_entity_poly.pdbx_strand_id
1 'polypeptide(L)'
;MHDWQPFVGGNAGNEQAMSVSWSLQFYPDKKNTTGRQLNQLIKSKESVSTETLSGKSVAVQGLGAMEWLLFDQASVGAMPSRCPLAQAVAARVYQSAQEMHRAWKNNPWQGVDSKQHEAAILAGMATQLDAIAKTLSLPMGKPGFPKPYQAQAWRSGQSLSLLKTGLVALLQRNQKTLQPLLAQKGHQLLSDRVTKHLLQAIESVPDSKAIAPLLEEKAEYQTLMVTANHLHYLQVALSDEVGPSLGVVVGFNATDGD
;
A
#
# COMPACT_ATOMS: atom_id res chain seq x y z
N MET A 1 -9.10 -3.23 -5.95
CA MET A 1 -8.13 -2.81 -4.90
C MET A 1 -7.37 -3.99 -4.32
N HIS A 2 -7.99 -5.15 -4.04
CA HIS A 2 -7.28 -6.34 -3.55
C HIS A 2 -6.14 -6.79 -4.49
N ASP A 3 -6.40 -6.87 -5.80
CA ASP A 3 -5.37 -7.26 -6.79
C ASP A 3 -4.18 -6.31 -6.87
N TRP A 4 -4.33 -5.08 -6.36
CA TRP A 4 -3.25 -4.09 -6.30
C TRP A 4 -2.37 -4.26 -5.04
N GLN A 5 -2.88 -4.86 -3.96
CA GLN A 5 -2.14 -4.98 -2.69
C GLN A 5 -0.77 -5.65 -2.80
N PRO A 6 -0.55 -6.69 -3.65
CA PRO A 6 0.79 -7.25 -3.85
C PRO A 6 1.85 -6.27 -4.37
N PHE A 7 1.43 -5.17 -4.98
CA PHE A 7 2.30 -4.14 -5.56
C PHE A 7 2.50 -2.92 -4.64
N VAL A 8 1.68 -2.74 -3.59
CA VAL A 8 1.79 -1.62 -2.64
C VAL A 8 3.16 -1.68 -1.95
N GLY A 9 4.00 -0.65 -2.17
CA GLY A 9 5.39 -0.61 -1.70
C GLY A 9 6.33 -1.66 -2.34
N GLY A 10 5.81 -2.56 -3.18
CA GLY A 10 6.55 -3.69 -3.75
C GLY A 10 7.19 -3.43 -5.10
N ASN A 11 7.10 -2.20 -5.62
CA ASN A 11 7.61 -1.79 -6.94
C ASN A 11 9.03 -1.20 -6.91
N ALA A 12 9.66 -1.13 -5.73
CA ALA A 12 11.02 -0.64 -5.58
C ALA A 12 12.00 -1.39 -6.51
N GLY A 13 12.88 -0.64 -7.18
CA GLY A 13 13.83 -1.19 -8.15
C GLY A 13 13.30 -1.26 -9.59
N ASN A 14 12.03 -0.91 -9.85
CA ASN A 14 11.49 -0.74 -11.20
C ASN A 14 10.94 0.69 -11.37
N GLU A 15 11.74 1.59 -11.94
CA GLU A 15 11.37 3.01 -12.08
C GLU A 15 10.07 3.23 -12.86
N GLN A 16 9.83 2.42 -13.90
CA GLN A 16 8.59 2.49 -14.69
C GLN A 16 7.39 2.08 -13.83
N ALA A 17 7.48 0.99 -13.06
CA ALA A 17 6.41 0.57 -12.16
C ALA A 17 6.18 1.60 -11.04
N MET A 18 7.24 2.17 -10.48
CA MET A 18 7.17 3.19 -9.43
C MET A 18 6.46 4.46 -9.93
N SER A 19 6.77 4.93 -11.13
CA SER A 19 6.12 6.13 -11.70
C SER A 19 4.60 5.96 -11.90
N VAL A 20 4.16 4.74 -12.25
CA VAL A 20 2.73 4.43 -12.45
C VAL A 20 1.99 4.20 -11.13
N SER A 21 2.70 3.79 -10.06
CA SER A 21 2.10 3.41 -8.77
C SER A 21 1.21 4.50 -8.17
N TRP A 22 1.65 5.75 -8.22
CA TRP A 22 0.89 6.90 -7.70
C TRP A 22 -0.41 7.15 -8.49
N SER A 23 -0.39 6.88 -9.80
CA SER A 23 -1.58 7.00 -10.65
C SER A 23 -2.59 5.87 -10.40
N LEU A 24 -2.13 4.69 -9.98
CA LEU A 24 -3.00 3.59 -9.56
C LEU A 24 -3.58 3.79 -8.17
N GLN A 25 -2.75 4.22 -7.21
CA GLN A 25 -3.20 4.50 -5.86
C GLN A 25 -2.40 5.63 -5.22
N PHE A 26 -3.04 6.80 -5.14
CA PHE A 26 -2.61 7.89 -4.29
C PHE A 26 -3.00 7.61 -2.82
N TYR A 27 -2.01 7.21 -2.01
CA TYR A 27 -2.15 7.01 -0.57
C TYR A 27 -0.78 7.22 0.11
N PRO A 28 -0.69 7.89 1.27
CA PRO A 28 -1.78 8.42 2.10
C PRO A 28 -2.31 9.79 1.67
N ASP A 29 -3.62 9.99 1.73
CA ASP A 29 -4.27 11.29 1.46
C ASP A 29 -4.66 12.02 2.76
N LYS A 30 -3.65 12.53 3.48
CA LYS A 30 -3.85 13.20 4.79
C LYS A 30 -4.75 14.44 4.73
N LYS A 31 -4.92 15.07 3.56
CA LYS A 31 -5.61 16.36 3.37
C LYS A 31 -6.91 16.25 2.56
N ASN A 32 -7.45 15.04 2.40
CA ASN A 32 -8.62 14.76 1.56
C ASN A 32 -8.52 15.43 0.18
N THR A 33 -7.33 15.39 -0.41
CA THR A 33 -6.99 15.96 -1.70
C THR A 33 -7.85 15.36 -2.81
N THR A 34 -8.07 14.05 -2.77
CA THR A 34 -8.95 13.35 -3.72
C THR A 34 -10.36 13.93 -3.68
N GLY A 35 -10.98 14.00 -2.50
CA GLY A 35 -12.34 14.51 -2.38
C GLY A 35 -12.48 15.99 -2.74
N ARG A 36 -11.50 16.83 -2.38
CA ARG A 36 -11.51 18.26 -2.74
C ARG A 36 -11.42 18.47 -4.25
N GLN A 37 -10.48 17.80 -4.92
CA GLN A 37 -10.27 18.00 -6.35
C GLN A 37 -11.36 17.35 -7.21
N LEU A 38 -11.89 16.18 -6.84
CA LEU A 38 -13.02 15.57 -7.56
C LEU A 38 -14.29 16.42 -7.45
N ASN A 39 -14.56 17.00 -6.28
CA ASN A 39 -15.65 17.96 -6.14
C ASN A 39 -15.46 19.20 -7.04
N GLN A 40 -14.23 19.70 -7.18
CA GLN A 40 -13.94 20.81 -8.08
C GLN A 40 -14.21 20.45 -9.54
N LEU A 41 -13.80 19.26 -9.99
CA LEU A 41 -14.08 18.77 -11.34
C LEU A 41 -15.57 18.59 -11.61
N ILE A 42 -16.32 18.06 -10.64
CA ILE A 42 -17.79 17.93 -10.77
C ILE A 42 -18.45 19.31 -10.88
N LYS A 43 -17.99 20.30 -10.10
CA LYS A 43 -18.53 21.67 -10.11
C LYS A 43 -18.18 22.43 -11.38
N SER A 44 -17.00 22.23 -11.97
CA SER A 44 -16.62 22.92 -13.21
C SER A 44 -17.47 22.47 -14.41
N LYS A 45 -18.09 21.27 -14.33
CA LYS A 45 -18.84 20.65 -15.43
C LYS A 45 -18.03 20.49 -16.72
N GLU A 46 -16.70 20.56 -16.62
CA GLU A 46 -15.81 20.30 -17.74
C GLU A 46 -15.96 18.84 -18.16
N SER A 47 -16.00 18.59 -19.46
CA SER A 47 -15.90 17.23 -19.98
C SER A 47 -14.50 16.72 -19.68
N VAL A 48 -14.41 15.67 -18.87
CA VAL A 48 -13.14 15.05 -18.49
C VAL A 48 -13.02 13.73 -19.25
N SER A 49 -12.06 13.67 -20.17
CA SER A 49 -11.66 12.42 -20.84
C SER A 49 -10.49 11.76 -20.11
N THR A 50 -10.23 10.49 -20.44
CA THR A 50 -9.07 9.74 -19.94
C THR A 50 -7.75 10.45 -20.22
N GLU A 51 -7.61 11.06 -21.40
CA GLU A 51 -6.43 11.80 -21.84
C GLU A 51 -6.24 13.08 -21.03
N THR A 52 -7.33 13.79 -20.74
CA THR A 52 -7.26 14.98 -19.88
C THR A 52 -6.96 14.62 -18.42
N LEU A 53 -7.36 13.43 -17.96
CA LEU A 53 -7.07 12.95 -16.61
C LEU A 53 -5.60 12.65 -16.40
N SER A 54 -4.90 12.11 -17.40
CA SER A 54 -3.48 11.73 -17.25
C SER A 54 -2.58 12.93 -16.95
N GLY A 55 -2.95 14.12 -17.45
CA GLY A 55 -2.28 15.40 -17.14
C GLY A 55 -2.74 16.10 -15.86
N LYS A 56 -3.74 15.57 -15.15
CA LYS A 56 -4.23 16.12 -13.87
C LYS A 56 -3.54 15.43 -12.68
N SER A 57 -3.78 15.93 -11.47
CA SER A 57 -3.22 15.35 -10.25
C SER A 57 -3.54 13.86 -10.11
N VAL A 58 -2.57 13.06 -9.64
CA VAL A 58 -2.79 11.64 -9.29
C VAL A 58 -3.91 11.44 -8.26
N ALA A 59 -4.23 12.47 -7.46
CA ALA A 59 -5.31 12.41 -6.46
C ALA A 59 -6.72 12.28 -7.08
N VAL A 60 -6.92 12.72 -8.34
CA VAL A 60 -8.18 12.53 -9.07
C VAL A 60 -8.14 11.34 -10.02
N GLN A 61 -7.06 10.56 -9.99
CA GLN A 61 -6.87 9.36 -10.77
C GLN A 61 -6.93 8.12 -9.85
N GLY A 62 -6.98 6.94 -10.47
CA GLY A 62 -6.72 5.70 -9.77
C GLY A 62 -7.86 5.20 -8.87
N LEU A 63 -7.51 4.21 -8.07
CA LEU A 63 -8.43 3.47 -7.21
C LEU A 63 -9.02 4.33 -6.09
N GLY A 64 -8.25 5.29 -5.55
CA GLY A 64 -8.75 6.22 -4.53
C GLY A 64 -9.82 7.17 -5.07
N ALA A 65 -9.65 7.67 -6.30
CA ALA A 65 -10.67 8.47 -6.95
C ALA A 65 -11.91 7.65 -7.31
N MET A 66 -11.72 6.41 -7.79
CA MET A 66 -12.83 5.49 -8.05
C MET A 66 -13.65 5.20 -6.78
N GLU A 67 -12.97 4.95 -5.66
CA GLU A 67 -13.63 4.76 -4.37
C GLU A 67 -14.45 5.99 -3.97
N TRP A 68 -13.87 7.19 -4.09
CA TRP A 68 -14.60 8.42 -3.80
C TRP A 68 -15.86 8.52 -4.66
N LEU A 69 -15.74 8.30 -5.97
CA LEU A 69 -16.85 8.41 -6.92
C LEU A 69 -17.98 7.40 -6.65
N LEU A 70 -17.66 6.21 -6.13
CA LEU A 70 -18.64 5.17 -5.86
C LEU A 70 -19.26 5.22 -4.46
N PHE A 71 -18.50 5.62 -3.43
CA PHE A 71 -18.91 5.47 -2.03
C PHE A 71 -19.18 6.79 -1.30
N ASP A 72 -18.62 7.90 -1.77
CA ASP A 72 -18.90 9.22 -1.18
C ASP A 72 -20.31 9.68 -1.57
N GLN A 73 -21.03 10.34 -0.67
CA GLN A 73 -22.41 10.76 -0.92
C GLN A 73 -22.50 11.74 -2.10
N ALA A 74 -23.55 11.60 -2.90
CA ALA A 74 -23.79 12.46 -4.05
C ALA A 74 -25.28 12.76 -4.22
N SER A 75 -25.61 14.01 -4.57
CA SER A 75 -26.98 14.37 -4.93
C SER A 75 -27.31 13.89 -6.35
N VAL A 76 -28.61 13.69 -6.62
CA VAL A 76 -29.10 13.35 -7.96
C VAL A 76 -28.64 14.38 -9.00
N GLY A 77 -28.62 15.67 -8.64
CA GLY A 77 -28.17 16.76 -9.52
C GLY A 77 -26.68 16.70 -9.89
N ALA A 78 -25.85 15.98 -9.13
CA ALA A 78 -24.42 15.80 -9.45
C ALA A 78 -24.16 14.63 -10.42
N MET A 79 -25.12 13.71 -10.60
CA MET A 79 -24.96 12.51 -11.44
C MET A 79 -24.55 12.80 -12.90
N PRO A 80 -25.09 13.83 -13.58
CA PRO A 80 -24.72 14.13 -14.96
C PRO A 80 -23.23 14.42 -15.16
N SER A 81 -22.53 14.93 -14.12
CA SER A 81 -21.08 15.16 -14.17
C SER A 81 -20.29 14.03 -13.50
N ARG A 82 -20.85 13.42 -12.45
CA ARG A 82 -20.18 12.37 -11.68
C ARG A 82 -20.04 11.06 -12.47
N CYS A 83 -21.07 10.64 -13.22
CA CYS A 83 -21.04 9.38 -13.96
C CYS A 83 -20.00 9.39 -15.10
N PRO A 84 -19.94 10.41 -15.98
CA PRO A 84 -18.88 10.50 -16.99
C PRO A 84 -17.48 10.54 -16.37
N LEU A 85 -17.30 11.28 -15.27
CA LEU A 85 -16.03 11.33 -14.55
C LEU A 85 -15.64 9.95 -14.01
N ALA A 86 -16.58 9.18 -13.44
CA ALA A 86 -16.33 7.82 -13.00
C ALA A 86 -15.91 6.90 -14.16
N GLN A 87 -16.55 7.01 -15.33
CA GLN A 87 -16.15 6.26 -16.52
C GLN A 87 -14.73 6.62 -16.98
N ALA A 88 -14.39 7.90 -17.00
CA ALA A 88 -13.05 8.38 -17.36
C ALA A 88 -11.98 7.89 -16.37
N VAL A 89 -12.27 7.94 -15.06
CA VAL A 89 -11.36 7.42 -14.03
C VAL A 89 -11.22 5.90 -14.14
N ALA A 90 -12.29 5.15 -14.43
CA ALA A 90 -12.21 3.70 -14.66
C ALA A 90 -11.31 3.37 -15.85
N ALA A 91 -11.47 4.08 -16.97
CA ALA A 91 -10.62 3.93 -18.14
C ALA A 91 -9.15 4.27 -17.81
N ARG A 92 -8.89 5.31 -17.00
CA ARG A 92 -7.53 5.65 -16.56
C ARG A 92 -6.92 4.57 -15.67
N VAL A 93 -7.69 4.00 -14.73
CA VAL A 93 -7.23 2.85 -13.91
C VAL A 93 -6.82 1.69 -14.80
N TYR A 94 -7.62 1.36 -15.83
CA TYR A 94 -7.29 0.31 -16.78
C TYR A 94 -5.99 0.62 -17.55
N GLN A 95 -5.81 1.84 -18.06
CA GLN A 95 -4.57 2.25 -18.72
C GLN A 95 -3.35 2.13 -17.80
N SER A 96 -3.45 2.62 -16.56
CA SER A 96 -2.35 2.51 -15.59
C SER A 96 -2.05 1.06 -15.20
N ALA A 97 -3.07 0.18 -15.16
CA ALA A 97 -2.84 -1.26 -14.97
C ALA A 97 -2.08 -1.88 -16.15
N GLN A 98 -2.38 -1.47 -17.40
CA GLN A 98 -1.61 -1.90 -18.57
C GLN A 98 -0.18 -1.35 -18.55
N GLU A 99 0.01 -0.09 -18.17
CA GLU A 99 1.34 0.52 -17.99
C GLU A 99 2.17 -0.25 -16.96
N MET A 100 1.57 -0.58 -15.79
CA MET A 100 2.17 -1.41 -14.76
C MET A 100 2.55 -2.81 -15.29
N HIS A 101 1.64 -3.45 -16.02
CA HIS A 101 1.92 -4.75 -16.63
C HIS A 101 3.11 -4.68 -17.61
N ARG A 102 3.18 -3.64 -18.45
CA ARG A 102 4.32 -3.42 -19.37
C ARG A 102 5.62 -3.18 -18.62
N ALA A 103 5.60 -2.39 -17.55
CA ALA A 103 6.77 -2.11 -16.72
C ALA A 103 7.41 -3.38 -16.16
N TRP A 104 6.60 -4.39 -15.85
CA TRP A 104 7.06 -5.69 -15.33
C TRP A 104 7.42 -6.73 -16.40
N LYS A 105 7.26 -6.43 -17.70
CA LYS A 105 7.72 -7.33 -18.77
C LYS A 105 9.25 -7.43 -18.81
N ASN A 106 9.94 -6.39 -18.37
CA ASN A 106 11.38 -6.36 -18.28
C ASN A 106 11.78 -6.58 -16.81
N ASN A 107 12.69 -7.52 -16.57
CA ASN A 107 13.24 -7.76 -15.25
C ASN A 107 14.33 -6.71 -14.98
N PRO A 108 14.13 -5.74 -14.05
CA PRO A 108 15.14 -4.73 -13.76
C PRO A 108 16.39 -5.30 -13.10
N TRP A 109 16.34 -6.54 -12.61
CA TRP A 109 17.45 -7.24 -11.98
C TRP A 109 18.19 -8.19 -12.92
N GLN A 110 17.91 -8.15 -14.22
CA GLN A 110 18.63 -8.96 -15.20
C GLN A 110 20.10 -8.50 -15.29
N GLY A 111 21.04 -9.41 -15.08
CA GLY A 111 22.48 -9.12 -15.15
C GLY A 111 23.06 -8.39 -13.93
N VAL A 112 22.25 -8.19 -12.89
CA VAL A 112 22.67 -7.62 -11.60
C VAL A 112 23.49 -8.66 -10.82
N ASP A 113 24.54 -8.21 -10.12
CA ASP A 113 25.37 -9.11 -9.31
C ASP A 113 24.60 -9.70 -8.12
N SER A 114 25.10 -10.80 -7.56
CA SER A 114 24.41 -11.51 -6.48
C SER A 114 24.18 -10.64 -5.24
N LYS A 115 25.14 -9.81 -4.85
CA LYS A 115 25.04 -8.96 -3.65
C LYS A 115 24.05 -7.82 -3.86
N GLN A 116 24.03 -7.22 -5.04
CA GLN A 116 23.03 -6.24 -5.44
C GLN A 116 21.63 -6.86 -5.50
N HIS A 117 21.51 -8.11 -5.95
CA HIS A 117 20.23 -8.83 -5.96
C HIS A 117 19.73 -9.13 -4.53
N GLU A 118 20.61 -9.57 -3.63
CA GLU A 118 20.32 -9.75 -2.20
C GLU A 118 19.84 -8.45 -1.57
N ALA A 119 20.50 -7.33 -1.87
CA ALA A 119 20.09 -6.02 -1.40
C ALA A 119 18.72 -5.59 -1.95
N ALA A 120 18.44 -5.87 -3.23
CA ALA A 120 17.14 -5.59 -3.84
C ALA A 120 16.00 -6.40 -3.22
N ILE A 121 16.23 -7.68 -2.90
CA ILE A 121 15.26 -8.53 -2.18
C ILE A 121 14.90 -7.89 -0.84
N LEU A 122 15.91 -7.52 -0.05
CA LEU A 122 15.71 -6.92 1.27
C LEU A 122 15.03 -5.56 1.18
N ALA A 123 15.44 -4.70 0.25
CA ALA A 123 14.82 -3.39 0.02
C ALA A 123 13.35 -3.52 -0.40
N GLY A 124 13.02 -4.48 -1.27
CA GLY A 124 11.65 -4.76 -1.69
C GLY A 124 10.76 -5.24 -0.53
N MET A 125 11.28 -6.13 0.32
CA MET A 125 10.59 -6.58 1.53
C MET A 125 10.35 -5.43 2.51
N ALA A 126 11.39 -4.62 2.78
CA ALA A 126 11.31 -3.49 3.70
C ALA A 126 10.32 -2.42 3.23
N THR A 127 10.36 -2.06 1.94
CA THR A 127 9.48 -1.03 1.35
C THR A 127 8.02 -1.47 1.34
N GLN A 128 7.75 -2.74 1.00
CA GLN A 128 6.38 -3.28 1.06
C GLN A 128 5.86 -3.34 2.49
N LEU A 129 6.69 -3.81 3.44
CA LEU A 129 6.32 -3.85 4.85
C LEU A 129 6.01 -2.45 5.39
N ASP A 130 6.84 -1.45 5.09
CA ASP A 130 6.62 -0.06 5.52
C ASP A 130 5.30 0.50 4.97
N ALA A 131 5.04 0.29 3.67
CA ALA A 131 3.80 0.73 3.05
C ALA A 131 2.57 0.07 3.71
N ILE A 132 2.62 -1.23 4.00
CA ILE A 132 1.56 -1.96 4.71
C ILE A 132 1.41 -1.44 6.14
N ALA A 133 2.51 -1.26 6.88
CA ALA A 133 2.49 -0.77 8.26
C ALA A 133 1.86 0.63 8.36
N LYS A 134 2.12 1.51 7.39
CA LYS A 134 1.48 2.83 7.29
C LYS A 134 -0.05 2.75 7.16
N THR A 135 -0.60 1.71 6.53
CA THR A 135 -2.07 1.53 6.43
C THR A 135 -2.75 1.28 7.77
N LEU A 136 -2.01 0.78 8.76
CA LEU A 136 -2.45 0.55 10.13
C LEU A 136 -2.08 1.72 11.05
N SER A 137 -0.83 2.17 11.01
CA SER A 137 -0.32 3.17 11.96
C SER A 137 -0.90 4.57 11.74
N LEU A 138 -1.12 4.98 10.49
CA LEU A 138 -1.70 6.30 10.18
C LEU A 138 -3.11 6.48 10.76
N PRO A 139 -4.07 5.55 10.56
CA PRO A 139 -5.38 5.67 11.19
C PRO A 139 -5.37 5.45 12.70
N MET A 140 -4.46 4.63 13.25
CA MET A 140 -4.32 4.50 14.70
C MET A 140 -3.83 5.79 15.37
N GLY A 141 -3.07 6.62 14.66
CA GLY A 141 -2.62 7.92 15.16
C GLY A 141 -1.77 7.81 16.43
N LYS A 142 -1.77 8.87 17.24
CA LYS A 142 -1.20 8.80 18.59
C LYS A 142 -2.22 8.11 19.50
N PRO A 143 -1.80 7.36 20.54
CA PRO A 143 -2.75 6.82 21.53
C PRO A 143 -3.70 7.91 22.05
N GLY A 144 -5.02 7.64 21.99
CA GLY A 144 -6.07 8.61 22.35
C GLY A 144 -6.45 9.62 21.28
N PHE A 145 -5.75 9.65 20.13
CA PHE A 145 -6.01 10.55 19.01
C PHE A 145 -6.02 9.81 17.67
N PRO A 146 -6.98 8.89 17.46
CA PRO A 146 -7.10 8.15 16.22
C PRO A 146 -7.45 9.08 15.05
N LYS A 147 -7.09 8.66 13.84
CA LYS A 147 -7.32 9.38 12.58
C LYS A 147 -8.04 8.49 11.58
N PRO A 148 -9.29 8.08 11.84
CA PRO A 148 -9.99 7.06 11.03
C PRO A 148 -10.02 7.37 9.53
N TYR A 149 -10.13 8.65 9.14
CA TYR A 149 -10.13 9.09 7.74
C TYR A 149 -8.77 9.01 7.03
N GLN A 150 -7.69 8.63 7.74
CA GLN A 150 -6.39 8.30 7.14
C GLN A 150 -6.25 6.80 6.83
N ALA A 151 -7.26 5.99 7.15
CA ALA A 151 -7.27 4.58 6.77
C ALA A 151 -7.36 4.45 5.25
N GLN A 152 -6.60 3.50 4.69
CA GLN A 152 -6.75 3.15 3.28
C GLN A 152 -8.17 2.63 3.04
N ALA A 153 -8.80 3.07 1.96
CA ALA A 153 -10.15 2.63 1.59
C ALA A 153 -11.20 2.83 2.71
N TRP A 154 -11.13 3.95 3.43
CA TRP A 154 -12.06 4.24 4.54
C TRP A 154 -13.48 4.47 4.07
N ARG A 155 -13.71 4.97 2.85
CA ARG A 155 -15.05 5.27 2.32
C ARG A 155 -15.83 4.00 2.01
N SER A 156 -15.14 3.00 1.48
CA SER A 156 -15.69 1.67 1.18
C SER A 156 -15.65 0.71 2.37
N GLY A 157 -15.05 1.12 3.49
CA GLY A 157 -14.93 0.30 4.69
C GLY A 157 -14.07 -0.95 4.51
N GLN A 158 -13.01 -0.89 3.69
CA GLN A 158 -12.18 -2.06 3.33
C GLN A 158 -10.76 -2.05 3.95
N SER A 159 -10.45 -1.11 4.83
CA SER A 159 -9.09 -0.90 5.38
C SER A 159 -8.43 -2.17 5.91
N LEU A 160 -9.07 -2.90 6.81
CA LEU A 160 -8.51 -4.12 7.41
C LEU A 160 -8.49 -5.29 6.41
N SER A 161 -9.46 -5.35 5.51
CA SER A 161 -9.49 -6.35 4.44
C SER A 161 -8.31 -6.19 3.47
N LEU A 162 -7.98 -4.95 3.11
CA LEU A 162 -6.82 -4.63 2.28
C LEU A 162 -5.50 -4.85 3.04
N LEU A 163 -5.41 -4.45 4.32
CA LEU A 163 -4.27 -4.74 5.19
C LEU A 163 -3.96 -6.25 5.20
N LYS A 164 -4.97 -7.09 5.46
CA LYS A 164 -4.80 -8.55 5.47
C LYS A 164 -4.33 -9.08 4.11
N THR A 165 -4.87 -8.55 3.02
CA THR A 165 -4.45 -8.93 1.66
C THR A 165 -2.99 -8.55 1.40
N GLY A 166 -2.57 -7.36 1.82
CA GLY A 166 -1.18 -6.91 1.74
C GLY A 166 -0.23 -7.80 2.55
N LEU A 167 -0.60 -8.18 3.76
CA LEU A 167 0.21 -9.08 4.61
C LEU A 167 0.35 -10.47 4.02
N VAL A 168 -0.73 -11.04 3.46
CA VAL A 168 -0.68 -12.31 2.73
C VAL A 168 0.27 -12.21 1.53
N ALA A 169 0.21 -11.11 0.78
CA ALA A 169 1.11 -10.89 -0.35
C ALA A 169 2.58 -10.74 0.10
N LEU A 170 2.84 -10.06 1.21
CA LEU A 170 4.18 -9.93 1.79
C LEU A 170 4.73 -11.28 2.25
N LEU A 171 3.90 -12.13 2.86
CA LEU A 171 4.28 -13.50 3.22
C LEU A 171 4.65 -14.32 1.97
N GLN A 172 3.85 -14.24 0.91
CA GLN A 172 4.14 -14.93 -0.35
C GLN A 172 5.45 -14.43 -0.99
N ARG A 173 5.71 -13.12 -0.93
CA ARG A 173 7.00 -12.55 -1.37
C ARG A 173 8.14 -13.12 -0.54
N ASN A 174 8.04 -13.08 0.79
CA ASN A 174 9.04 -13.64 1.71
C ASN A 174 9.40 -15.09 1.36
N GLN A 175 8.39 -15.94 1.18
CA GLN A 175 8.56 -17.37 0.86
C GLN A 175 9.30 -17.60 -0.46
N LYS A 176 9.13 -16.70 -1.43
CA LYS A 176 9.75 -16.79 -2.75
C LYS A 176 11.12 -16.10 -2.82
N THR A 177 11.47 -15.23 -1.87
CA THR A 177 12.68 -14.41 -1.95
C THR A 177 13.53 -14.51 -0.68
N LEU A 178 13.16 -13.81 0.39
CA LEU A 178 14.00 -13.63 1.57
C LEU A 178 14.17 -14.92 2.39
N GLN A 179 13.10 -15.72 2.52
CA GLN A 179 13.13 -16.97 3.28
C GLN A 179 14.19 -17.97 2.73
N PRO A 180 14.19 -18.33 1.43
CA PRO A 180 15.21 -19.24 0.90
C PRO A 180 16.61 -18.62 0.91
N LEU A 181 16.73 -17.30 0.72
CA LEU A 181 18.02 -16.61 0.79
C LEU A 181 18.66 -16.73 2.18
N LEU A 182 17.89 -16.47 3.25
CA LEU A 182 18.39 -16.61 4.62
C LEU A 182 18.76 -18.06 4.95
N ALA A 183 17.95 -19.04 4.51
CA ALA A 183 18.24 -20.45 4.70
C ALA A 183 19.55 -20.86 4.01
N GLN A 184 19.75 -20.43 2.76
CA GLN A 184 20.99 -20.70 1.99
C GLN A 184 22.23 -20.12 2.68
N LYS A 185 22.10 -18.98 3.35
CA LYS A 185 23.19 -18.31 4.09
C LYS A 185 23.40 -18.87 5.50
N GLY A 186 22.65 -19.91 5.91
CA GLY A 186 22.78 -20.54 7.22
C GLY A 186 22.02 -19.82 8.35
N HIS A 187 21.14 -18.88 8.04
CA HIS A 187 20.35 -18.10 9.00
C HIS A 187 18.94 -18.66 9.20
N GLN A 188 18.80 -19.99 9.33
CA GLN A 188 17.50 -20.68 9.41
C GLN A 188 16.62 -20.15 10.55
N LEU A 189 17.17 -19.98 11.76
CA LEU A 189 16.41 -19.50 12.92
C LEU A 189 15.84 -18.08 12.72
N LEU A 190 16.59 -17.20 12.04
CA LEU A 190 16.12 -15.87 11.68
C LEU A 190 15.01 -15.95 10.62
N SER A 191 15.20 -16.78 9.60
CA SER A 191 14.22 -17.05 8.54
C SER A 191 12.88 -17.54 9.09
N ASP A 192 12.92 -18.51 10.01
CA ASP A 192 11.74 -19.09 10.65
C ASP A 192 11.01 -18.05 11.51
N ARG A 193 11.76 -17.21 12.24
CA ARG A 193 11.18 -16.17 13.10
C ARG A 193 10.53 -15.06 12.30
N VAL A 194 11.15 -14.58 11.22
CA VAL A 194 10.53 -13.60 10.29
C VAL A 194 9.23 -14.17 9.73
N THR A 195 9.27 -15.43 9.26
CA THR A 195 8.10 -16.11 8.70
C THR A 195 6.98 -16.27 9.74
N LYS A 196 7.33 -16.62 10.99
CA LYS A 196 6.38 -16.72 12.11
C LYS A 196 5.71 -15.39 12.40
N HIS A 197 6.46 -14.29 12.48
CA HIS A 197 5.87 -12.98 12.74
C HIS A 197 4.99 -12.48 11.59
N LEU A 198 5.28 -12.83 10.33
CA LEU A 198 4.38 -12.56 9.21
C LEU A 198 3.05 -13.32 9.34
N LEU A 199 3.10 -14.61 9.69
CA LEU A 199 1.89 -15.41 9.95
C LEU A 199 1.07 -14.83 11.10
N GLN A 200 1.72 -14.50 12.22
CA GLN A 200 1.05 -13.91 13.38
C GLN A 200 0.49 -12.51 13.09
N ALA A 201 1.14 -11.71 12.25
CA ALA A 201 0.59 -10.45 11.78
C ALA A 201 -0.72 -10.66 11.00
N ILE A 202 -0.79 -11.67 10.13
CA ILE A 202 -2.00 -12.02 9.37
C ILE A 202 -3.12 -12.51 10.29
N GLU A 203 -2.79 -13.40 11.23
CA GLU A 203 -3.74 -14.00 12.18
C GLU A 203 -4.30 -12.98 13.18
N SER A 204 -3.49 -11.99 13.56
CA SER A 204 -3.90 -10.95 14.52
C SER A 204 -4.75 -9.85 13.92
N VAL A 205 -4.89 -9.76 12.58
CA VAL A 205 -5.80 -8.78 11.96
C VAL A 205 -7.23 -9.06 12.46
N PRO A 206 -7.90 -8.09 13.12
CA PRO A 206 -9.23 -8.31 13.65
C PRO A 206 -10.25 -8.75 12.59
N ASP A 207 -11.26 -9.51 13.01
CA ASP A 207 -12.35 -9.97 12.13
C ASP A 207 -13.36 -8.85 11.84
N SER A 208 -12.87 -7.82 11.15
CA SER A 208 -13.62 -6.69 10.63
C SER A 208 -13.04 -6.29 9.29
N LYS A 209 -13.88 -5.72 8.41
CA LYS A 209 -13.41 -5.16 7.13
C LYS A 209 -12.83 -3.76 7.28
N ALA A 210 -13.34 -2.98 8.24
CA ALA A 210 -13.00 -1.58 8.43
C ALA A 210 -12.29 -1.37 9.78
N ILE A 211 -11.27 -0.52 9.79
CA ILE A 211 -10.55 -0.17 11.02
C ILE A 211 -11.31 0.86 11.86
N ALA A 212 -12.12 1.72 11.24
CA ALA A 212 -12.71 2.89 11.91
C ALA A 212 -13.49 2.55 13.18
N PRO A 213 -14.38 1.53 13.21
CA PRO A 213 -15.10 1.18 14.44
C PRO A 213 -14.16 0.76 15.58
N LEU A 214 -13.08 0.04 15.27
CA LEU A 214 -12.14 -0.48 16.25
C LEU A 214 -11.23 0.60 16.87
N LEU A 215 -11.31 1.83 16.39
CA LEU A 215 -10.54 2.95 16.92
C LEU A 215 -11.29 3.72 18.02
N GLU A 216 -12.58 3.43 18.21
CA GLU A 216 -13.45 4.15 19.15
C GLU A 216 -13.26 3.64 20.58
N GLU A 217 -13.21 2.31 20.75
CA GLU A 217 -13.14 1.67 22.05
C GLU A 217 -11.74 1.16 22.40
N LYS A 218 -11.35 1.31 23.68
CA LYS A 218 -10.01 0.90 24.16
C LYS A 218 -9.73 -0.59 23.92
N ALA A 219 -10.71 -1.45 24.19
CA ALA A 219 -10.56 -2.89 24.06
C ALA A 219 -10.37 -3.30 22.59
N GLU A 220 -11.10 -2.68 21.68
CA GLU A 220 -10.99 -2.95 20.24
C GLU A 220 -9.69 -2.38 19.67
N TYR A 221 -9.28 -1.18 20.11
CA TYR A 221 -7.99 -0.60 19.73
C TYR A 221 -6.81 -1.49 20.15
N GLN A 222 -6.89 -2.12 21.32
CA GLN A 222 -5.88 -3.07 21.79
C GLN A 222 -5.74 -4.29 20.88
N THR A 223 -6.79 -4.71 20.16
CA THR A 223 -6.67 -5.79 19.18
C THR A 223 -5.78 -5.39 17.99
N LEU A 224 -5.88 -4.13 17.53
CA LEU A 224 -5.04 -3.58 16.45
C LEU A 224 -3.57 -3.49 16.87
N MET A 225 -3.30 -3.26 18.16
CA MET A 225 -1.93 -3.20 18.69
C MET A 225 -1.19 -4.53 18.55
N VAL A 226 -1.90 -5.67 18.58
CA VAL A 226 -1.26 -6.98 18.37
C VAL A 226 -0.66 -7.06 16.96
N THR A 227 -1.44 -6.70 15.93
CA THR A 227 -0.92 -6.61 14.56
C THR A 227 0.20 -5.59 14.45
N ALA A 228 0.02 -4.39 15.03
CA ALA A 228 1.03 -3.33 14.98
C ALA A 228 2.37 -3.78 15.59
N ASN A 229 2.36 -4.54 16.69
CA ASN A 229 3.56 -5.07 17.32
C ASN A 229 4.29 -6.08 16.43
N HIS A 230 3.57 -6.96 15.73
CA HIS A 230 4.19 -7.88 14.77
C HIS A 230 4.82 -7.13 13.59
N LEU A 231 4.17 -6.07 13.08
CA LEU A 231 4.74 -5.24 12.00
C LEU A 231 5.98 -4.49 12.46
N HIS A 232 5.94 -3.89 13.65
CA HIS A 232 7.09 -3.21 14.23
C HIS A 232 8.27 -4.18 14.44
N TYR A 233 8.00 -5.37 14.98
CA TYR A 233 9.00 -6.41 15.11
C TYR A 233 9.64 -6.75 13.77
N LEU A 234 8.85 -6.94 12.71
CA LEU A 234 9.35 -7.24 11.38
C LEU A 234 10.23 -6.11 10.83
N GLN A 235 9.86 -4.84 11.05
CA GLN A 235 10.67 -3.70 10.63
C GLN A 235 12.06 -3.74 11.29
N VAL A 236 12.09 -3.94 12.61
CA VAL A 236 13.34 -4.05 13.39
C VAL A 236 14.15 -5.28 12.95
N ALA A 237 13.53 -6.45 12.79
CA ALA A 237 14.23 -7.65 12.35
C ALA A 237 14.83 -7.49 10.95
N LEU A 238 14.15 -6.80 10.03
CA LEU A 238 14.66 -6.54 8.69
C LEU A 238 15.89 -5.59 8.73
N SER A 239 15.87 -4.52 9.53
CA SER A 239 17.01 -3.59 9.62
C SER A 239 18.17 -4.16 10.43
N ASP A 240 17.89 -4.70 11.60
CA ASP A 240 18.89 -4.90 12.65
C ASP A 240 19.46 -6.32 12.67
N GLU A 241 18.77 -7.28 12.02
CA GLU A 241 19.19 -8.67 11.99
C GLU A 241 19.42 -9.17 10.56
N VAL A 242 18.44 -9.02 9.68
CA VAL A 242 18.52 -9.50 8.29
C VAL A 242 19.53 -8.71 7.48
N GLY A 243 19.51 -7.37 7.54
CA GLY A 243 20.50 -6.53 6.87
C GLY A 243 21.94 -6.93 7.19
N PRO A 244 22.36 -6.93 8.47
CA PRO A 244 23.68 -7.36 8.88
C PRO A 244 24.02 -8.80 8.46
N SER A 245 23.06 -9.73 8.57
CA SER A 245 23.25 -11.13 8.14
C SER A 245 23.54 -11.26 6.65
N LEU A 246 22.99 -10.37 5.81
CA LEU A 246 23.26 -10.32 4.38
C LEU A 246 24.43 -9.39 4.01
N GLY A 247 25.00 -8.68 4.98
CA GLY A 247 26.00 -7.62 4.72
C GLY A 247 25.43 -6.47 3.88
N VAL A 248 24.15 -6.14 4.07
CA VAL A 248 23.37 -5.10 3.39
C VAL A 248 22.82 -4.11 4.44
N VAL A 249 22.78 -2.82 4.12
CA VAL A 249 22.13 -1.81 4.96
C VAL A 249 20.70 -1.57 4.46
N VAL A 250 19.72 -1.63 5.37
CA VAL A 250 18.32 -1.27 5.08
C VAL A 250 18.09 0.18 5.47
N GLY A 251 17.81 1.03 4.49
CA GLY A 251 17.34 2.39 4.75
C GLY A 251 15.83 2.43 4.84
N PHE A 252 15.25 2.46 6.05
CA PHE A 252 13.83 2.78 6.24
C PHE A 252 13.54 4.29 6.06
N ASN A 253 14.58 5.12 6.06
CA ASN A 253 14.48 6.59 6.02
C ASN A 253 14.30 7.20 4.61
N ALA A 254 14.13 6.41 3.55
CA ALA A 254 14.00 6.95 2.18
C ALA A 254 12.59 7.46 1.84
N THR A 255 11.60 7.32 2.75
CA THR A 255 10.22 7.80 2.51
C THR A 255 9.76 8.94 3.41
N ASP A 256 10.58 9.36 4.38
CA ASP A 256 10.42 10.64 5.06
C ASP A 256 11.20 11.67 4.24
N GLY A 257 10.54 12.19 3.20
CA GLY A 257 11.08 13.32 2.44
C GLY A 257 11.19 14.54 3.33
N ASP A 258 12.43 14.92 3.65
CA ASP A 258 12.84 16.31 3.52
C ASP A 258 12.99 16.66 2.02
#